data_AF-A0A350QSE5-F1
#
_entry.id   AF-A0A350QSE5-F1
#
_cell.length_a   1.000
_cell.length_b   1.000
_cell.length_c   1.000
_cell.angle_alpha   90.00
_cell.angle_beta   90.00
_cell.angle_gamma   90.00
#
_symmetry.space_group_name_H-M   'P 1'
#
loop_
_entity.id
_entity.type
_entity.pdbx_description
1 polymer ?
#
loop_
_entity_poly.entity_id
_entity_poly.type
_entity_poly.pdbx_seq_one_letter_code
_entity_poly.pdbx_strand_id
1 'polypeptide(L)'
;MRNIRSARRGFTLIEILIVVVILGILASIVIPQFTNASDQAAESQARTQLQSMRSQCQLFRAQFGYLPGDADDDGAMDSITACFDELVDEDFIPPYPPAPAPVGPSLGSKFTWDLSADGSRLVITASDDTDTASW
;
A
#
# COMPACT_ATOMS: atom_id res chain seq x y z
N MET A 1 -5.78 -35.28 -59.04
CA MET A 1 -5.66 -34.33 -57.90
C MET A 1 -6.79 -34.63 -56.92
N ARG A 2 -6.49 -35.14 -55.71
CA ARG A 2 -7.49 -35.60 -54.75
C ARG A 2 -7.68 -34.50 -53.69
N ASN A 3 -8.79 -33.78 -53.77
CA ASN A 3 -9.07 -32.63 -52.92
C ASN A 3 -9.61 -33.11 -51.56
N ILE A 4 -8.81 -32.95 -50.51
CA ILE A 4 -9.17 -33.33 -49.13
C ILE A 4 -10.08 -32.22 -48.58
N ARG A 5 -11.40 -32.43 -48.55
CA ARG A 5 -12.31 -31.50 -47.87
C ARG A 5 -12.16 -31.70 -46.35
N SER A 6 -11.51 -30.75 -45.69
CA SER A 6 -11.50 -30.64 -44.23
C SER A 6 -12.92 -30.40 -43.72
N ALA A 7 -13.55 -31.39 -43.09
CA ALA A 7 -14.80 -31.22 -42.39
C ALA A 7 -14.59 -30.28 -41.20
N ARG A 8 -15.10 -29.04 -41.28
CA ARG A 8 -15.12 -28.12 -40.14
C ARG A 8 -16.13 -28.64 -39.11
N ARG A 9 -15.64 -29.30 -38.06
CA ARG A 9 -16.42 -29.60 -36.85
C ARG A 9 -16.60 -28.28 -36.08
N GLY A 10 -17.84 -27.79 -36.00
CA GLY A 10 -18.19 -26.68 -35.13
C GLY A 10 -18.38 -27.16 -33.69
N PHE A 11 -18.01 -26.33 -32.72
CA PHE A 11 -18.32 -26.55 -31.31
C PHE A 11 -19.84 -26.64 -31.13
N THR A 12 -20.28 -27.62 -30.34
CA THR A 12 -21.71 -27.73 -30.02
C THR A 12 -22.05 -26.76 -28.89
N LEU A 13 -23.27 -26.20 -28.89
CA LEU A 13 -23.72 -25.32 -27.79
C LEU A 13 -23.68 -26.03 -26.43
N ILE A 14 -23.96 -27.33 -26.42
CA ILE A 14 -23.92 -28.15 -25.21
C ILE A 14 -22.50 -28.30 -24.64
N GLU A 15 -21.48 -28.28 -25.50
CA GLU A 15 -20.07 -28.37 -25.11
C GLU A 15 -19.60 -27.12 -24.41
N ILE A 16 -20.03 -25.94 -24.87
CA ILE A 16 -19.78 -24.69 -24.15
C ILE A 16 -20.63 -24.58 -22.87
N LEU A 17 -21.87 -25.09 -22.88
CA LEU A 17 -22.75 -25.06 -21.71
C LEU A 17 -22.17 -25.83 -20.52
N ILE A 18 -21.69 -27.05 -20.73
CA ILE A 18 -21.12 -27.88 -19.66
C ILE A 18 -19.83 -27.23 -19.11
N VAL A 19 -19.01 -26.63 -19.97
CA VAL A 19 -17.76 -25.97 -19.57
C VAL A 19 -18.03 -24.80 -18.63
N VAL A 20 -18.97 -23.90 -18.96
CA VAL A 20 -19.26 -22.74 -18.09
C VAL A 20 -19.90 -23.17 -16.77
N VAL A 21 -20.66 -24.27 -16.75
CA VAL A 21 -21.20 -24.85 -15.51
C VAL A 21 -20.08 -25.37 -14.62
N ILE A 22 -19.13 -26.12 -15.16
CA ILE A 22 -17.98 -26.62 -14.39
C ILE A 22 -17.12 -25.45 -13.89
N LEU A 23 -16.85 -24.44 -14.74
CA LEU A 23 -16.11 -23.24 -14.33
C LEU A 23 -16.84 -22.46 -13.23
N GLY A 24 -18.17 -22.38 -13.27
CA GLY A 24 -18.97 -21.75 -12.22
C GLY A 24 -18.85 -22.45 -10.86
N ILE A 25 -18.90 -23.80 -10.87
CA ILE A 25 -18.73 -24.61 -9.65
C ILE A 25 -17.32 -24.41 -9.07
N LEU A 26 -16.28 -24.51 -9.90
CA LEU A 26 -14.90 -24.31 -9.44
C LEU A 26 -14.67 -22.88 -8.91
N ALA A 27 -15.18 -21.87 -9.60
CA ALA A 27 -15.04 -20.47 -9.18
C ALA A 27 -15.65 -20.20 -7.79
N SER A 28 -16.79 -20.83 -7.48
CA SER A 28 -17.47 -20.65 -6.18
C SER A 28 -16.64 -21.12 -4.97
N ILE A 29 -15.74 -22.10 -5.16
CA ILE A 29 -14.89 -22.64 -4.10
C ILE A 29 -13.58 -21.84 -4.00
N VAL A 30 -12.99 -21.48 -5.16
CA VAL A 30 -11.65 -20.86 -5.22
C VAL A 30 -11.66 -19.42 -4.73
N ILE A 31 -12.67 -18.62 -5.08
CA ILE A 31 -12.74 -17.19 -4.71
C ILE A 31 -12.66 -16.96 -3.19
N PRO A 32 -13.50 -17.57 -2.33
CA PRO A 32 -13.44 -17.33 -0.89
C PRO A 32 -12.13 -17.84 -0.27
N GLN A 33 -11.57 -18.94 -0.80
CA GLN A 33 -10.28 -19.46 -0.34
C GLN A 33 -9.15 -18.47 -0.60
N PHE A 34 -9.13 -17.85 -1.78
CA PHE A 34 -8.10 -16.88 -2.16
C PHE A 34 -8.18 -15.60 -1.31
N THR A 35 -9.37 -15.10 -1.01
CA THR A 35 -9.56 -13.94 -0.12
C THR A 35 -9.02 -14.24 1.28
N ASN A 36 -9.41 -15.37 1.88
CA ASN A 36 -8.93 -15.77 3.21
C ASN A 36 -7.41 -15.94 3.27
N ALA A 37 -6.79 -16.45 2.20
CA ALA A 37 -5.34 -16.60 2.12
C ALA A 37 -4.64 -15.24 2.00
N SER A 38 -5.24 -14.29 1.29
CA SER A 38 -4.72 -12.92 1.16
C SER A 38 -4.74 -12.18 2.49
N ASP A 39 -5.84 -12.28 3.24
CA ASP A 39 -5.97 -11.68 4.57
C ASP A 39 -4.95 -12.27 5.56
N GLN A 40 -4.78 -13.60 5.55
CA GLN A 40 -3.76 -14.27 6.36
C GLN A 40 -2.34 -13.86 5.98
N ALA A 41 -2.06 -13.68 4.69
CA ALA A 41 -0.76 -13.20 4.23
C ALA A 41 -0.48 -11.77 4.71
N ALA A 42 -1.48 -10.88 4.65
CA ALA A 42 -1.39 -9.52 5.17
C ALA A 42 -1.15 -9.51 6.70
N GLU A 43 -1.90 -10.34 7.44
CA GLU A 43 -1.70 -10.48 8.89
C GLU A 43 -0.30 -11.04 9.22
N SER A 44 0.16 -12.05 8.50
CA SER A 44 1.50 -12.62 8.66
C SER A 44 2.59 -11.60 8.37
N GLN A 45 2.40 -10.76 7.35
CA GLN A 45 3.33 -9.68 7.01
C GLN A 45 3.38 -8.64 8.14
N ALA A 46 2.22 -8.19 8.65
CA ALA A 46 2.15 -7.25 9.77
C ALA A 46 2.84 -7.81 11.01
N ARG A 47 2.59 -9.08 11.36
CA ARG A 47 3.27 -9.77 12.48
C ARG A 47 4.79 -9.80 12.31
N THR A 48 5.27 -10.07 11.10
CA THR A 48 6.71 -10.09 10.78
C THR A 48 7.32 -8.70 10.94
N GLN A 49 6.64 -7.65 10.47
CA GLN A 49 7.10 -6.26 10.64
C GLN A 49 7.18 -5.87 12.12
N LEU A 50 6.16 -6.20 12.91
CA LEU A 50 6.17 -5.93 14.36
C LEU A 50 7.30 -6.68 15.10
N GLN A 51 7.61 -7.91 14.68
CA GLN A 51 8.74 -8.66 15.24
C GLN A 51 10.09 -8.02 14.90
N SER A 52 10.23 -7.50 13.67
CA SER A 52 11.41 -6.74 13.26
C SER A 52 11.59 -5.48 14.10
N MET A 53 10.52 -4.69 14.25
CA MET A 53 10.52 -3.47 15.08
C MET A 53 10.88 -3.78 16.54
N ARG A 54 10.27 -4.83 17.12
CA ARG A 54 10.60 -5.27 18.48
C ARG A 54 12.08 -5.61 18.63
N SER A 55 12.67 -6.26 17.63
CA SER A 55 14.10 -6.63 17.65
C SER A 55 14.99 -5.40 17.63
N GLN A 56 14.63 -4.37 16.85
CA GLN A 56 15.34 -3.09 16.82
C GLN A 56 15.24 -2.34 18.16
N CYS A 57 14.05 -2.25 18.77
CA CYS A 57 13.90 -1.64 20.10
C CYS A 57 14.70 -2.38 21.19
N GLN A 58 14.80 -3.71 21.10
CA GLN A 58 15.62 -4.50 22.03
C GLN A 58 17.11 -4.24 21.86
N LEU A 59 17.57 -4.10 20.61
CA LEU A 59 18.96 -3.74 20.32
C LEU A 59 19.28 -2.33 20.81
N PHE A 60 18.36 -1.38 20.59
CA PHE A 60 18.47 -0.02 21.09
C PHE A 60 18.62 0.00 22.61
N ARG A 61 17.74 -0.71 23.32
CA ARG A 61 17.84 -0.84 24.78
C ARG A 61 19.13 -1.49 25.24
N ALA A 62 19.65 -2.46 24.50
CA ALA A 62 20.93 -3.07 24.84
C ALA A 62 22.10 -2.08 24.70
N GLN A 63 21.99 -1.11 23.79
CA GLN A 63 23.01 -0.09 23.54
C GLN A 63 22.92 1.10 24.51
N PHE A 64 21.71 1.63 24.73
CA PHE A 64 21.50 2.87 25.47
C PHE A 64 20.96 2.66 26.90
N GLY A 65 20.47 1.45 27.23
CA GLY A 65 19.98 1.11 28.56
C GLY A 65 18.51 1.46 28.82
N TYR A 66 17.86 2.21 27.93
CA TYR A 66 16.45 2.60 27.99
C TYR A 66 15.72 2.22 26.68
N LEU A 67 14.38 2.28 26.65
CA LEU A 67 13.61 1.99 25.44
C LEU A 67 13.47 3.26 24.58
N PRO A 68 13.36 3.16 23.24
CA PRO A 68 13.14 4.34 22.42
C PRO A 68 11.79 5.01 22.78
N GLY A 69 11.77 6.32 22.93
CA GLY A 69 10.60 7.10 23.38
C GLY A 69 10.28 7.00 24.88
N ASP A 70 11.11 6.32 25.67
CA ASP A 70 11.11 6.42 27.13
C ASP A 70 11.69 7.79 27.46
N ALA A 71 10.81 8.79 27.66
CA ALA A 71 11.27 10.17 27.73
C ALA A 71 12.16 10.39 28.95
N ASP A 72 12.89 11.50 28.83
CA ASP A 72 13.61 12.25 29.86
C ASP A 72 13.03 12.10 31.30
N ASP A 73 13.86 12.43 32.30
CA ASP A 73 13.66 12.38 33.77
C ASP A 73 12.28 12.83 34.34
N ASP A 74 11.38 13.33 33.50
CA ASP A 74 10.05 13.86 33.77
C ASP A 74 8.93 12.78 33.67
N GLY A 75 9.22 11.58 33.14
CA GLY A 75 8.29 10.44 33.14
C GLY A 75 7.10 10.58 32.17
N ALA A 76 7.19 11.50 31.20
CA ALA A 76 6.25 11.53 30.09
C ALA A 76 6.57 10.36 29.15
N MET A 77 5.58 9.62 28.68
CA MET A 77 5.80 8.72 27.53
C MET A 77 5.76 9.60 26.29
N ASP A 78 6.86 9.68 25.54
CA ASP A 78 6.83 10.42 24.28
C ASP A 78 5.92 9.69 23.28
N SER A 79 5.39 10.43 22.33
CA SER A 79 4.51 9.94 21.28
C SER A 79 5.16 8.78 20.50
N ILE A 80 4.34 7.90 19.93
CA ILE A 80 4.82 6.81 19.03
C ILE A 80 5.71 7.37 17.92
N THR A 81 5.45 8.62 17.48
CA THR A 81 6.27 9.33 16.50
C THR A 81 7.70 9.57 16.99
N ALA A 82 7.88 10.03 18.23
CA ALA A 82 9.20 10.28 18.78
C ALA A 82 10.02 9.01 19.00
N CYS A 83 9.36 7.92 19.43
CA CYS A 83 9.98 6.59 19.47
C CYS A 83 10.52 6.18 18.09
N PHE A 84 9.79 6.50 17.03
CA PHE A 84 10.19 6.17 15.66
C PHE A 84 11.32 7.08 15.16
N ASP A 85 11.25 8.39 15.44
CA ASP A 85 12.29 9.35 15.08
C ASP A 85 13.62 9.00 15.76
N GLU A 86 13.62 8.63 17.04
CA GLU A 86 14.83 8.23 17.77
C GLU A 86 15.49 6.97 17.18
N LEU A 87 14.68 5.99 16.74
CA LEU A 87 15.19 4.80 16.06
C LEU A 87 15.76 5.09 14.66
N VAL A 88 15.25 6.10 13.98
CA VAL A 88 15.74 6.54 12.66
C VAL A 88 17.02 7.37 12.82
N ASP A 89 17.06 8.28 13.77
CA ASP A 89 18.21 9.16 14.04
C ASP A 89 19.44 8.36 14.51
N GLU A 90 19.24 7.28 15.27
CA GLU A 90 20.30 6.39 15.73
C GLU A 90 20.61 5.22 14.76
N ASP A 91 20.15 5.28 13.50
CA ASP A 91 20.43 4.31 12.42
C ASP A 91 19.92 2.86 12.67
N PHE A 92 18.92 2.66 13.54
CA PHE A 92 18.34 1.32 13.78
C PHE A 92 17.33 0.89 12.70
N ILE A 93 16.68 1.86 12.06
CA ILE A 93 15.68 1.66 11.01
C ILE A 93 15.95 2.67 9.89
N PRO A 94 15.86 2.29 8.60
CA PRO A 94 15.91 3.27 7.54
C PRO A 94 14.75 4.29 7.67
N PRO A 95 14.98 5.56 7.29
CA PRO A 95 13.90 6.53 7.22
C PRO A 95 12.82 6.02 6.25
N TYR A 96 11.56 6.29 6.59
CA TYR A 96 10.45 5.95 5.71
C TYR A 96 10.70 6.58 4.33
N PRO A 97 10.64 5.82 3.22
CA PRO A 97 10.80 6.39 1.90
C PRO A 97 9.75 7.50 1.74
N PRO A 98 10.13 8.70 1.25
CA PRO A 98 9.16 9.77 1.07
C PRO A 98 7.99 9.22 0.25
N ALA A 99 6.77 9.48 0.71
CA ALA A 99 5.57 8.97 0.05
C ALA A 99 5.71 9.19 -1.46
N PRO A 100 5.41 8.19 -2.31
CA PRO A 100 5.47 8.38 -3.75
C PRO A 100 4.67 9.64 -4.06
N ALA A 101 5.33 10.60 -4.73
CA ALA A 101 4.74 11.90 -5.01
C ALA A 101 3.32 11.66 -5.53
N PRO A 102 2.29 12.35 -5.01
CA PRO A 102 0.92 12.06 -5.36
C PRO A 102 0.77 12.05 -6.88
N VAL A 103 0.54 10.87 -7.44
CA VAL A 103 0.28 10.69 -8.88
C VAL A 103 -1.17 11.08 -9.18
N GLY A 104 -1.49 12.34 -8.87
CA GLY A 104 -2.62 13.05 -9.45
C GLY A 104 -2.21 13.63 -10.80
N PRO A 105 -3.16 14.10 -11.62
CA PRO A 105 -2.82 14.92 -12.78
C PRO A 105 -2.10 16.18 -12.30
N SER A 106 -0.78 16.27 -12.51
CA SER A 106 -0.02 17.48 -12.25
C SER A 106 -0.38 18.53 -13.32
N LEU A 107 -1.33 19.42 -13.02
CA LEU A 107 -1.67 20.57 -13.85
C LEU A 107 -0.61 21.68 -13.75
N GLY A 108 0.67 21.30 -13.81
CA GLY A 108 1.81 22.20 -13.59
C GLY A 108 1.85 22.80 -12.18
N SER A 109 2.81 23.70 -11.94
CA SER A 109 3.05 24.41 -10.67
C SER A 109 1.95 25.41 -10.29
N LYS A 110 0.86 25.51 -11.07
CA LYS A 110 -0.17 26.54 -10.93
C LYS A 110 -1.34 26.15 -10.03
N PHE A 111 -1.47 24.87 -9.69
CA PHE A 111 -2.57 24.38 -8.86
C PHE A 111 -2.03 23.53 -7.72
N THR A 112 -2.27 23.98 -6.49
CA THR A 112 -2.00 23.20 -5.28
C THR A 112 -3.32 22.62 -4.77
N TRP A 113 -3.29 21.39 -4.28
CA TRP A 113 -4.45 20.74 -3.68
C TRP A 113 -4.16 20.43 -2.22
N ASP A 114 -5.20 20.54 -1.40
CA ASP A 114 -5.19 20.14 -0.01
C ASP A 114 -6.44 19.28 0.27
N LEU A 115 -6.24 18.15 0.94
CA LEU A 115 -7.31 17.23 1.33
C LEU A 115 -7.44 17.28 2.85
N SER A 116 -8.62 17.65 3.32
CA SER A 116 -8.93 17.62 4.76
C SER A 116 -8.60 16.25 5.35
N ALA A 117 -8.07 16.19 6.57
CA ALA A 117 -7.57 14.96 7.19
C ALA A 117 -8.62 13.84 7.33
N ASP A 118 -9.90 14.20 7.25
CA ASP A 118 -11.07 13.30 7.25
C ASP A 118 -11.50 12.84 5.84
N GLY A 119 -10.82 13.29 4.79
CA GLY A 119 -11.09 12.96 3.39
C GLY A 119 -12.38 13.57 2.82
N SER A 120 -13.12 14.38 3.60
CA SER A 120 -14.46 14.85 3.23
C SER A 120 -14.47 16.03 2.26
N ARG A 121 -13.32 16.72 2.14
CA ARG A 121 -13.22 17.98 1.40
C ARG A 121 -11.88 18.12 0.70
N LEU A 122 -11.96 18.22 -0.63
CA LEU A 122 -10.84 18.59 -1.49
C LEU A 122 -10.88 20.10 -1.74
N VAL A 123 -9.78 20.79 -1.47
CA VAL A 123 -9.57 22.19 -1.84
C VAL A 123 -8.57 22.23 -2.99
N ILE A 124 -8.93 22.93 -4.06
CA ILE A 124 -8.00 23.24 -5.16
C ILE A 124 -7.76 24.75 -5.11
N THR A 125 -6.52 25.14 -4.86
CA THR A 125 -6.08 26.53 -4.89
C THR A 125 -5.29 26.75 -6.17
N ALA A 126 -5.79 27.64 -7.04
CA ALA A 126 -5.01 28.15 -8.15
C ALA A 126 -4.05 29.22 -7.62
N SER A 127 -2.74 29.07 -7.85
CA SER A 127 -1.82 30.19 -7.66
C SER A 127 -1.98 31.11 -8.87
N ASP A 128 -2.59 32.27 -8.67
CA ASP A 128 -2.56 33.31 -9.69
C ASP A 128 -1.09 33.68 -9.94
N ASP A 129 -0.61 33.45 -11.16
CA ASP A 129 0.62 34.04 -11.66
C ASP A 129 0.45 35.56 -11.52
N THR A 130 1.07 36.16 -10.51
CA THR A 130 1.43 37.56 -10.58
C THR A 130 2.55 37.70 -11.61
N ASP A 131 2.16 37.56 -12.88
CA ASP A 131 2.90 38.09 -14.01
C ASP A 131 2.76 39.62 -13.97
N THR A 132 3.37 40.24 -12.96
CA THR A 132 3.76 41.64 -13.06
C THR A 132 5.01 41.66 -13.93
N ALA A 133 4.78 41.58 -15.24
CA ALA A 133 5.76 41.95 -16.23
C ALA A 133 6.39 43.28 -15.80
N SER A 134 7.70 43.22 -15.58
CA SER A 134 8.55 44.40 -15.56
C SER A 134 8.43 45.09 -16.92
N TRP A 135 7.76 46.23 -16.93
CA TRP A 135 7.98 47.33 -17.85
C TRP A 135 8.27 48.58 -17.04
#